data_AF-A0A9N8N477-F1
#
_entry.id   AF-A0A9N8N477-F1
#
_cell.length_a   1.000
_cell.length_b   1.000
_cell.length_c   1.000
_cell.angle_alpha   90.00
_cell.angle_beta   90.00
_cell.angle_gamma   90.00
#
_symmetry.space_group_name_H-M   'P 1'
#
loop_
_entity.id
_entity.type
_entity.pdbx_description
1 polymer ?
#
loop_
_entity_poly.entity_id
_entity_poly.type
_entity_poly.pdbx_seq_one_letter_code
_entity_poly.pdbx_strand_id
1 'polypeptide(L)'
;MLAIKPQLGVLFPLALICGRHWKALFASGLCAAAFVAASVALLGSAVWAAFASYLPEFNRLAVVHGGHLWGATPTVYASARLLGLSVGGAYAVHALIAVPAVAAMSYLWIVRARFELRASALCIATLLVQPYLVYYDLAWLILPIVFLMRDAKARKLNRAEWLVLGVAWLMPAEGIFAVLTDVPLQFAPVALVALMVVVMRRHIAHAAGTMANIRSRP
;
A
#
# COMPACT_ATOMS: atom_id res chain seq x y z
N MET A 1 8.57 6.06 12.66
CA MET A 1 7.26 6.20 13.33
C MET A 1 6.14 5.62 12.46
N LEU A 2 6.18 4.31 12.18
CA LEU A 2 5.00 3.55 11.72
C LEU A 2 4.09 3.17 12.90
N ALA A 3 4.56 3.37 14.14
CA ALA A 3 3.79 3.12 15.37
C ALA A 3 2.51 3.96 15.47
N ILE A 4 2.45 5.12 14.80
CA ILE A 4 1.26 5.98 14.75
C ILE A 4 0.15 5.35 13.86
N LYS A 5 0.54 4.54 12.86
CA LYS A 5 -0.36 3.77 12.00
C LYS A 5 0.22 2.38 11.74
N PRO A 6 0.12 1.46 12.72
CA PRO A 6 0.76 0.14 12.63
C PRO A 6 0.32 -0.61 11.37
N GLN A 7 -0.88 -0.34 10.88
CA GLN A 7 -1.41 -0.96 9.67
C GLN A 7 -0.59 -0.64 8.40
N LEU A 8 0.06 0.53 8.30
CA LEU A 8 0.97 0.85 7.19
C LEU A 8 2.30 0.06 7.26
N GLY A 9 2.60 -0.51 8.42
CA GLY A 9 3.81 -1.31 8.66
C GLY A 9 3.67 -2.79 8.29
N VAL A 10 2.45 -3.29 8.05
CA VAL A 10 2.16 -4.74 8.02
C VAL A 10 2.91 -5.50 6.92
N LEU A 11 3.18 -4.86 5.78
CA LEU A 11 3.88 -5.50 4.66
C LEU A 11 5.41 -5.41 4.75
N PHE A 12 5.97 -4.59 5.64
CA PHE A 12 7.42 -4.45 5.77
C PHE A 12 8.09 -5.77 6.22
N PRO A 13 7.61 -6.49 7.26
CA PRO A 13 8.17 -7.79 7.62
C PRO A 13 8.14 -8.78 6.46
N LEU A 14 7.02 -8.84 5.73
CA LEU A 14 6.86 -9.73 4.57
C LEU A 14 7.88 -9.39 3.48
N ALA A 15 8.02 -8.11 3.14
CA ALA A 15 9.00 -7.64 2.15
C ALA A 15 10.45 -7.98 2.56
N LEU A 16 10.79 -7.79 3.85
CA LEU A 16 12.11 -8.14 4.38
C LEU A 16 12.38 -9.65 4.32
N ILE A 17 11.38 -10.48 4.62
CA ILE A 17 11.48 -11.95 4.48
C ILE A 17 11.68 -12.33 3.01
N CYS A 18 10.84 -11.82 2.10
CA CYS A 18 10.97 -12.05 0.66
C CYS A 18 12.33 -11.59 0.11
N GLY A 19 12.86 -10.48 0.60
CA GLY A 19 14.19 -9.96 0.26
C GLY A 19 15.37 -10.63 0.99
N ARG A 20 15.09 -11.54 1.93
CA ARG A 20 16.08 -12.22 2.80
C ARG A 20 16.91 -11.25 3.65
N HIS A 21 16.31 -10.15 4.08
CA HIS A 21 16.93 -9.10 4.91
C HIS A 21 16.78 -9.38 6.40
N TRP A 22 17.30 -10.52 6.87
CA TRP A 22 17.13 -11.00 8.25
C TRP A 22 17.64 -10.02 9.31
N LYS A 23 18.80 -9.38 9.07
CA LYS A 23 19.36 -8.40 10.03
C LYS A 23 18.41 -7.24 10.27
N ALA A 24 17.82 -6.69 9.21
CA ALA A 24 16.86 -5.58 9.31
C ALA A 24 15.58 -6.03 10.01
N LEU A 25 15.10 -7.25 9.72
CA LEU A 25 13.94 -7.84 10.38
C LEU A 25 14.16 -7.96 11.89
N PHE A 26 15.26 -8.58 12.32
CA PHE A 26 15.58 -8.75 13.75
C PHE A 26 15.81 -7.41 14.44
N ALA A 27 16.53 -6.46 13.82
CA ALA A 27 16.73 -5.14 14.38
C ALA A 27 15.41 -4.38 14.56
N SER A 28 14.53 -4.42 13.56
CA SER A 28 13.20 -3.78 13.66
C SER A 28 12.32 -4.44 14.72
N GLY A 29 12.35 -5.77 14.84
CA GLY A 29 11.62 -6.52 15.85
C GLY A 29 12.11 -6.23 17.26
N LEU A 30 13.43 -6.17 17.47
CA LEU A 30 14.02 -5.82 18.76
C LEU A 30 13.69 -4.38 19.16
N CYS A 31 13.76 -3.44 18.21
CA CYS A 31 13.38 -2.06 18.44
C CYS A 31 11.90 -1.94 18.82
N ALA A 32 11.01 -2.62 18.09
CA ALA A 32 9.59 -2.66 18.41
C ALA A 32 9.32 -3.26 19.80
N ALA A 33 9.98 -4.37 20.14
CA ALA A 33 9.87 -5.00 21.46
C ALA A 33 10.37 -4.08 22.58
N ALA A 34 11.46 -3.34 22.36
CA ALA A 34 11.97 -2.35 23.30
C ALA A 34 10.96 -1.21 23.54
N PHE A 35 10.31 -0.71 22.49
CA PHE A 35 9.24 0.29 22.63
C PHE A 35 8.02 -0.25 23.36
N VAL A 36 7.60 -1.49 23.07
CA VAL A 36 6.49 -2.14 23.79
C VAL A 36 6.85 -2.29 25.27
N ALA A 37 8.03 -2.82 25.58
CA ALA A 37 8.49 -2.98 26.96
C ALA A 37 8.55 -1.64 27.71
N ALA A 38 9.09 -0.59 27.07
CA ALA A 38 9.13 0.75 27.64
C ALA A 38 7.71 1.31 27.88
N SER A 39 6.78 1.10 26.95
CA SER A 39 5.38 1.54 27.12
C SER A 39 4.69 0.82 28.27
N VAL A 40 4.91 -0.49 28.43
CA VAL A 40 4.36 -1.27 29.55
C VAL A 40 4.97 -0.84 30.88
N ALA A 41 6.27 -0.57 30.91
CA ALA A 41 6.96 -0.11 32.10
C ALA A 41 6.49 1.29 32.56
N LEU A 42 6.21 2.19 31.61
CA LEU A 42 5.82 3.58 31.91
C LEU A 42 4.32 3.74 32.14
N LEU A 43 3.48 3.02 31.39
CA LEU A 43 2.01 3.22 31.37
C LEU A 43 1.22 2.05 31.98
N GLY A 44 1.90 0.94 32.28
CA GLY A 44 1.28 -0.30 32.76
C GLY A 44 0.70 -1.17 31.65
N SER A 45 0.51 -2.47 31.96
CA SER A 45 -0.07 -3.45 31.03
C SER A 45 -1.57 -3.24 30.77
N ALA A 46 -2.26 -2.52 31.67
CA ALA A 46 -3.68 -2.20 31.54
C ALA A 46 -4.00 -1.42 30.25
N VAL A 47 -3.07 -0.57 29.79
CA VAL A 47 -3.23 0.18 28.53
C VAL A 47 -3.30 -0.75 27.31
N TRP A 48 -2.53 -1.84 27.32
CA TRP A 48 -2.55 -2.82 26.23
C TRP A 48 -3.83 -3.67 26.24
N ALA A 49 -4.35 -4.01 27.42
CA ALA A 49 -5.64 -4.69 27.55
C ALA A 49 -6.79 -3.79 27.07
N ALA A 50 -6.77 -2.51 27.44
CA ALA A 50 -7.74 -1.51 26.98
C ALA A 50 -7.64 -1.27 25.47
N PHE A 51 -6.43 -1.21 24.91
CA PHE A 51 -6.23 -1.12 23.47
C PHE A 51 -6.83 -2.33 22.75
N ALA A 52 -6.55 -3.54 23.23
CA ALA A 52 -7.10 -4.77 22.65
C ALA A 52 -8.63 -4.84 22.72
N SER A 53 -9.25 -4.35 23.80
CA SER A 53 -10.72 -4.32 23.93
C SER A 53 -11.38 -3.28 23.01
N TYR A 54 -10.65 -2.23 22.60
CA TYR A 54 -11.14 -1.22 21.65
C TYR A 54 -11.03 -1.62 20.17
N LEU A 55 -10.18 -2.59 19.82
CA LEU A 55 -9.99 -3.04 18.42
C LEU A 55 -11.30 -3.48 17.74
N PRO A 56 -12.15 -4.31 18.37
CA PRO A 56 -13.43 -4.71 17.79
C PRO A 56 -14.38 -3.54 17.56
N GLU A 57 -14.40 -2.57 18.48
CA GLU A 57 -15.27 -1.39 18.38
C GLU A 57 -14.80 -0.44 17.29
N PHE A 58 -13.49 -0.24 17.15
CA PHE A 58 -12.92 0.51 16.02
C PHE A 58 -13.26 -0.13 14.68
N ASN A 59 -13.18 -1.46 14.59
CA ASN A 59 -13.62 -2.19 13.39
C ASN A 59 -15.11 -1.96 13.12
N ARG A 60 -15.97 -2.10 14.14
CA ARG A 60 -17.42 -1.90 14.01
C ARG A 60 -17.78 -0.49 13.53
N LEU A 61 -17.11 0.54 14.05
CA LEU A 61 -17.37 1.93 13.70
C LEU A 61 -16.81 2.31 12.33
N ALA A 62 -15.55 1.97 12.05
CA ALA A 62 -14.88 2.35 10.80
C ALA A 62 -15.34 1.49 9.60
N VAL A 63 -15.54 0.19 9.83
CA VAL A 63 -15.84 -0.78 8.77
C VAL A 63 -17.35 -0.95 8.60
N VAL A 64 -18.11 -1.21 9.68
CA VAL A 64 -19.53 -1.57 9.58
C VAL A 64 -20.44 -0.34 9.49
N HIS A 65 -20.17 0.70 10.28
CA HIS A 65 -21.00 1.92 10.40
C HIS A 65 -20.34 3.20 9.85
N GLY A 66 -19.35 3.08 8.96
CA GLY A 66 -18.59 4.24 8.50
C GLY A 66 -19.45 5.34 7.86
N GLY A 67 -20.56 5.01 7.20
CA GLY A 67 -21.52 6.01 6.70
C GLY A 67 -20.83 7.08 5.84
N HIS A 68 -20.94 8.35 6.24
CA HIS A 68 -20.26 9.48 5.57
C HIS A 68 -18.72 9.35 5.54
N LEU A 69 -18.12 8.64 6.50
CA LEU A 69 -16.67 8.41 6.52
C LEU A 69 -16.20 7.57 5.33
N TRP A 70 -17.07 6.74 4.73
CA TRP A 70 -16.70 5.96 3.55
C TRP A 70 -16.34 6.84 2.34
N GLY A 71 -16.96 8.01 2.21
CA GLY A 71 -16.63 8.97 1.16
C GLY A 71 -15.23 9.58 1.34
N ALA A 72 -14.72 9.64 2.57
CA ALA A 72 -13.37 10.11 2.89
C ALA A 72 -12.32 9.00 2.96
N THR A 73 -12.72 7.74 2.79
CA THR A 73 -11.83 6.58 2.78
C THR A 73 -11.67 6.04 1.36
N PRO A 74 -10.57 6.36 0.66
CA PRO A 74 -10.40 5.98 -0.74
C PRO A 74 -9.85 4.55 -0.89
N THR A 75 -10.64 3.56 -0.46
CA THR A 75 -10.23 2.14 -0.44
C THR A 75 -11.16 1.28 -1.29
N VAL A 76 -10.66 0.14 -1.75
CA VAL A 76 -11.46 -0.86 -2.49
C VAL A 76 -12.67 -1.29 -1.64
N TYR A 77 -12.44 -1.50 -0.34
CA TYR A 77 -13.49 -1.85 0.61
C TYR A 77 -14.59 -0.79 0.68
N ALA A 78 -14.23 0.48 0.90
CA ALA A 78 -15.18 1.59 1.01
C ALA A 78 -15.94 1.80 -0.31
N SER A 79 -15.25 1.70 -1.45
CA SER A 79 -15.86 1.73 -2.78
C SER A 79 -16.96 0.66 -2.92
N ALA A 80 -16.65 -0.59 -2.52
CA ALA A 80 -17.61 -1.68 -2.57
C ALA A 80 -18.80 -1.45 -1.62
N ARG A 81 -18.57 -0.89 -0.43
CA ARG A 81 -19.65 -0.55 0.52
C ARG A 81 -20.53 0.59 0.01
N LEU A 82 -19.97 1.60 -0.63
CA LEU A 82 -20.70 2.69 -1.28
C LEU A 82 -21.55 2.19 -2.46
N LEU A 83 -21.11 1.13 -3.14
CA LEU A 83 -21.89 0.44 -4.17
C LEU A 83 -22.97 -0.51 -3.61
N GLY A 84 -23.16 -0.54 -2.28
CA GLY A 84 -24.22 -1.31 -1.62
C GLY A 84 -23.88 -2.77 -1.33
N LEU A 85 -22.64 -3.21 -1.49
CA LEU A 85 -22.26 -4.58 -1.14
C LEU A 85 -22.33 -4.80 0.38
N SER A 86 -22.66 -6.04 0.75
CA SER A 86 -22.57 -6.49 2.14
C SER A 86 -21.12 -6.44 2.64
N VAL A 87 -20.92 -6.48 3.97
CA VAL A 87 -19.58 -6.53 4.58
C VAL A 87 -18.74 -7.67 3.98
N GLY A 88 -19.33 -8.87 3.87
CA GLY A 88 -18.67 -10.03 3.28
C GLY A 88 -18.33 -9.84 1.80
N GLY A 89 -19.26 -9.30 1.02
CA GLY A 89 -19.02 -9.00 -0.40
C GLY A 89 -17.91 -7.96 -0.61
N ALA A 90 -17.90 -6.90 0.20
CA ALA A 90 -16.86 -5.87 0.14
C ALA A 90 -15.48 -6.42 0.52
N TYR A 91 -15.39 -7.31 1.52
CA TYR A 91 -14.14 -8.00 1.84
C TYR A 91 -13.69 -8.96 0.73
N ALA A 92 -14.62 -9.64 0.06
CA ALA A 92 -14.29 -10.50 -1.07
C ALA A 92 -13.69 -9.69 -2.23
N VAL A 93 -14.32 -8.57 -2.62
CA VAL A 93 -13.78 -7.67 -3.66
C VAL A 93 -12.43 -7.08 -3.23
N HIS A 94 -12.30 -6.66 -1.98
CA HIS A 94 -11.04 -6.16 -1.42
C HIS A 94 -9.93 -7.22 -1.52
N ALA A 95 -10.22 -8.46 -1.14
CA ALA A 95 -9.26 -9.56 -1.22
C ALA A 95 -8.83 -9.87 -2.66
N LEU A 96 -9.75 -9.79 -3.63
CA LEU A 96 -9.46 -10.00 -5.05
C LEU A 96 -8.44 -8.99 -5.61
N ILE A 97 -8.34 -7.79 -5.02
CA ILE A 97 -7.35 -6.77 -5.42
C ILE A 97 -6.10 -6.84 -4.54
N ALA A 98 -6.27 -6.98 -3.23
CA ALA A 98 -5.18 -6.97 -2.27
C ALA A 98 -4.24 -8.17 -2.42
N VAL A 99 -4.77 -9.39 -2.64
CA VAL A 99 -3.97 -10.61 -2.75
C VAL A 99 -3.01 -10.55 -3.96
N PRO A 100 -3.47 -10.22 -5.19
CA PRO A 100 -2.55 -10.04 -6.32
C PRO A 100 -1.53 -8.94 -6.11
N ALA A 101 -1.90 -7.82 -5.46
CA ALA A 101 -0.96 -6.74 -5.17
C ALA A 101 0.16 -7.17 -4.23
N VAL A 102 -0.18 -7.91 -3.17
CA VAL A 102 0.81 -8.50 -2.25
C VAL A 102 1.67 -9.53 -2.97
N ALA A 103 1.07 -10.41 -3.77
CA ALA A 103 1.82 -11.42 -4.54
C ALA A 103 2.81 -10.78 -5.52
N ALA A 104 2.40 -9.72 -6.24
CA ALA A 104 3.27 -8.97 -7.15
C ALA A 104 4.42 -8.31 -6.40
N MET A 105 4.15 -7.67 -5.26
CA MET A 105 5.17 -7.10 -4.39
C MET A 105 6.15 -8.18 -3.90
N SER A 106 5.64 -9.26 -3.31
CA SER A 106 6.47 -10.38 -2.82
C SER A 106 7.33 -10.96 -3.94
N TYR A 107 6.77 -11.18 -5.13
CA TYR A 107 7.51 -11.65 -6.30
C TYR A 107 8.70 -10.74 -6.64
N LEU A 108 8.48 -9.42 -6.74
CA LEU A 108 9.56 -8.46 -7.05
C LEU A 108 10.68 -8.46 -6.01
N TRP A 109 10.35 -8.69 -4.74
CA TRP A 109 11.33 -8.81 -3.66
C TRP A 109 12.09 -10.14 -3.72
N ILE A 110 11.40 -11.25 -4.01
CA ILE A 110 11.99 -12.59 -4.17
C ILE A 110 12.99 -12.62 -5.33
N VAL A 111 12.60 -12.11 -6.51
CA VAL A 111 13.45 -12.08 -7.70
C VAL A 111 14.50 -10.96 -7.67
N ARG A 112 14.56 -10.18 -6.58
CA ARG A 112 15.50 -9.07 -6.37
C ARG A 112 15.50 -8.08 -7.55
N ALA A 113 14.32 -7.67 -7.99
CA ALA A 113 14.16 -6.65 -9.02
C ALA A 113 14.88 -5.34 -8.65
N ARG A 114 14.95 -4.38 -9.58
CA ARG A 114 15.50 -3.04 -9.32
C ARG A 114 14.87 -2.44 -8.06
N PHE A 115 15.68 -1.76 -7.24
CA PHE A 115 15.26 -1.29 -5.92
C PHE A 115 14.05 -0.35 -6.01
N GLU A 116 14.04 0.52 -7.01
CA GLU A 116 12.96 1.47 -7.28
C GLU A 116 11.61 0.76 -7.48
N LEU A 117 11.61 -0.34 -8.24
CA LEU A 117 10.40 -1.13 -8.51
C LEU A 117 9.93 -1.87 -7.25
N ARG A 118 10.85 -2.45 -6.48
CA ARG A 118 10.54 -3.13 -5.20
C ARG A 118 9.95 -2.17 -4.16
N ALA A 119 10.56 -0.99 -4.02
CA ALA A 119 10.11 0.04 -3.09
C ALA A 119 8.76 0.64 -3.51
N SER A 120 8.56 0.87 -4.81
CA SER A 120 7.27 1.30 -5.35
C SER A 120 6.17 0.28 -5.07
N ALA A 121 6.42 -1.00 -5.39
CA ALA A 121 5.47 -2.08 -5.16
C ALA A 121 5.11 -2.23 -3.68
N LEU A 122 6.07 -2.08 -2.77
CA LEU A 122 5.81 -2.09 -1.33
C LEU A 122 4.85 -0.97 -0.92
N CYS A 123 5.09 0.27 -1.36
CA CYS A 123 4.23 1.40 -1.02
C CYS A 123 2.81 1.21 -1.57
N ILE A 124 2.69 0.80 -2.84
CA ILE A 124 1.41 0.61 -3.52
C ILE A 124 0.62 -0.54 -2.89
N ALA A 125 1.27 -1.69 -2.65
CA ALA A 125 0.63 -2.84 -2.02
C ALA A 125 0.18 -2.51 -0.59
N THR A 126 0.98 -1.74 0.17
CA THR A 126 0.61 -1.30 1.52
C THR A 126 -0.68 -0.51 1.50
N LEU A 127 -0.85 0.42 0.55
CA LEU A 127 -2.06 1.21 0.40
C LEU A 127 -3.26 0.35 -0.07
N LEU A 128 -3.06 -0.57 -1.02
CA LEU A 128 -4.13 -1.45 -1.52
C LEU A 128 -4.66 -2.46 -0.49
N VAL A 129 -3.80 -2.92 0.43
CA VAL A 129 -4.19 -3.90 1.46
C VAL A 129 -5.06 -3.28 2.55
N GLN A 130 -4.97 -1.97 2.80
CA GLN A 130 -5.72 -1.33 3.88
C GLN A 130 -7.21 -1.21 3.54
N PRO A 131 -8.11 -1.80 4.34
CA PRO A 131 -9.55 -1.61 4.14
C PRO A 131 -9.99 -0.23 4.66
N TYR A 132 -9.19 0.42 5.51
CA TYR A 132 -9.41 1.76 6.03
C TYR A 132 -8.15 2.63 5.81
N LEU A 133 -8.24 3.57 4.87
CA LEU A 133 -7.30 4.67 4.68
C LEU A 133 -8.07 5.96 4.79
N VAL A 134 -7.43 7.02 5.27
CA VAL A 134 -7.98 8.37 5.12
C VAL A 134 -7.31 9.01 3.91
N TYR A 135 -8.00 9.89 3.19
CA TYR A 135 -7.47 10.53 1.98
C TYR A 135 -6.05 11.10 2.08
N TYR A 136 -5.65 11.63 3.24
CA TYR A 136 -4.29 12.15 3.44
C TYR A 136 -3.21 11.05 3.43
N ASP A 137 -3.57 9.79 3.66
CA ASP A 137 -2.64 8.65 3.54
C ASP A 137 -2.19 8.45 2.09
N LEU A 138 -2.98 8.90 1.10
CA LEU A 138 -2.57 8.91 -0.31
C LEU A 138 -1.37 9.83 -0.58
N ALA A 139 -1.00 10.72 0.35
CA ALA A 139 0.26 11.45 0.26
C ALA A 139 1.47 10.51 0.12
N TRP A 140 1.36 9.26 0.58
CA TRP A 140 2.38 8.22 0.36
C TRP A 140 2.65 7.90 -1.11
N LEU A 141 1.76 8.26 -2.04
CA LEU A 141 1.96 8.12 -3.49
C LEU A 141 3.17 8.90 -4.02
N ILE A 142 3.66 9.91 -3.29
CA ILE A 142 4.93 10.57 -3.62
C ILE A 142 6.09 9.57 -3.73
N LEU A 143 6.11 8.53 -2.88
CA LEU A 143 7.18 7.55 -2.83
C LEU A 143 7.26 6.71 -4.13
N PRO A 144 6.21 5.98 -4.55
CA PRO A 144 6.24 5.24 -5.80
C PRO A 144 6.43 6.16 -7.01
N ILE A 145 5.90 7.39 -7.01
CA ILE A 145 6.13 8.35 -8.10
C ILE A 145 7.61 8.69 -8.21
N VAL A 146 8.26 9.09 -7.12
CA VAL A 146 9.70 9.43 -7.10
C VAL A 146 10.56 8.22 -7.49
N PHE A 147 10.23 7.02 -7.01
CA PHE A 147 10.95 5.81 -7.38
C PHE A 147 10.78 5.48 -8.87
N LEU A 148 9.57 5.59 -9.44
CA LEU A 148 9.35 5.40 -10.87
C LEU A 148 10.05 6.47 -11.71
N MET A 149 10.12 7.71 -11.25
CA MET A 149 10.92 8.78 -11.89
C MET A 149 12.42 8.49 -11.84
N ARG A 150 12.93 7.88 -10.77
CA ARG A 150 14.34 7.42 -10.70
C ARG A 150 14.59 6.25 -11.64
N ASP A 151 13.67 5.29 -11.69
CA ASP A 151 13.71 4.16 -12.63
C ASP A 151 13.63 4.63 -14.10
N ALA A 152 12.99 5.77 -14.36
CA ALA A 152 12.91 6.39 -15.68
C ALA A 152 14.29 6.70 -16.29
N LYS A 153 15.33 6.87 -15.45
CA LYS A 153 16.72 7.06 -15.91
C LYS A 153 17.27 5.81 -16.59
N ALA A 154 16.85 4.62 -16.16
CA ALA A 154 17.26 3.36 -16.79
C ALA A 154 16.38 3.00 -17.99
N ARG A 155 15.11 3.39 -17.97
CA ARG A 155 14.19 3.19 -19.09
C ARG A 155 13.17 4.34 -19.11
N LYS A 156 13.16 5.13 -20.19
CA LYS A 156 12.25 6.28 -20.31
C LYS A 156 10.79 5.89 -20.08
N LEU A 157 10.04 6.77 -19.43
CA LEU A 157 8.60 6.63 -19.25
C LEU A 157 7.88 6.86 -20.59
N ASN A 158 6.96 5.99 -20.94
CA ASN A 158 6.06 6.17 -22.08
C ASN A 158 4.88 7.09 -21.72
N ARG A 159 4.08 7.49 -22.72
CA ARG A 159 2.94 8.41 -22.53
C ARG A 159 1.90 7.89 -21.52
N ALA A 160 1.60 6.59 -21.55
CA ALA A 160 0.64 5.99 -20.64
C ALA A 160 1.18 5.95 -19.19
N GLU A 161 2.46 5.66 -18.99
CA GLU A 161 3.10 5.73 -17.68
C GLU A 161 3.06 7.15 -17.11
N TRP A 162 3.38 8.16 -17.93
CA TRP A 162 3.24 9.56 -17.53
C TRP A 162 1.82 9.94 -17.14
N LEU A 163 0.81 9.48 -17.89
CA LEU A 163 -0.59 9.71 -17.56
C LEU A 163 -0.95 9.08 -16.20
N VAL A 164 -0.55 7.83 -15.97
CA VAL A 164 -0.80 7.13 -14.70
C VAL A 164 -0.13 7.85 -13.53
N LEU A 165 1.12 8.33 -13.69
CA LEU A 165 1.81 9.11 -12.68
C LEU A 165 1.11 10.45 -12.39
N GLY A 166 0.64 11.13 -13.44
CA GLY A 166 -0.10 12.38 -13.31
C GLY A 166 -1.44 12.19 -12.59
N VAL A 167 -2.20 11.14 -12.95
CA VAL A 167 -3.43 10.77 -12.25
C VAL A 167 -3.14 10.44 -10.79
N ALA A 168 -2.13 9.60 -10.52
CA ALA A 168 -1.75 9.23 -9.16
C ALA A 168 -1.35 10.44 -8.29
N TRP A 169 -0.68 11.43 -8.87
CA TRP A 169 -0.31 12.67 -8.19
C TRP A 169 -1.53 13.48 -7.71
N LEU A 170 -2.63 13.43 -8.46
CA LEU A 170 -3.86 14.15 -8.15
C LEU A 170 -4.77 13.40 -7.18
N MET A 171 -4.55 12.10 -6.94
CA MET A 171 -5.42 11.29 -6.08
C MET A 171 -5.62 11.83 -4.67
N PRO A 172 -4.61 12.38 -3.94
CA PRO A 172 -4.85 12.95 -2.62
C PRO A 172 -5.91 14.08 -2.60
N ALA A 173 -6.12 14.77 -3.72
CA ALA A 173 -7.12 15.82 -3.85
C ALA A 173 -8.57 15.27 -3.91
N GLU A 174 -8.76 13.99 -4.22
CA GLU A 174 -10.10 13.41 -4.33
C GLU A 174 -10.86 13.45 -3.00
N GLY A 175 -10.15 13.24 -1.88
CA GLY A 175 -10.78 13.31 -0.56
C GLY A 175 -11.17 14.72 -0.16
N ILE A 176 -10.39 15.73 -0.58
CA ILE A 176 -10.76 17.13 -0.40
C ILE A 176 -12.03 17.43 -1.21
N PHE A 177 -12.08 16.97 -2.46
CA PHE A 177 -13.27 17.13 -3.30
C PHE A 177 -14.50 16.45 -2.70
N ALA A 178 -14.35 15.23 -2.19
CA ALA A 178 -15.44 14.48 -1.57
C ALA A 178 -15.97 15.20 -0.31
N VAL A 179 -15.09 15.78 0.51
CA VAL A 179 -15.49 16.57 1.69
C VAL A 179 -16.20 17.87 1.31
N LEU A 180 -15.81 18.51 0.20
CA LEU A 180 -16.40 19.79 -0.22
C LEU A 180 -17.73 19.65 -0.97
N THR A 181 -17.94 18.52 -1.64
CA THR A 181 -19.09 18.32 -2.57
C THR A 181 -20.08 17.27 -2.10
N ASP A 182 -19.79 16.54 -1.02
CA ASP A 182 -20.52 15.35 -0.57
C ASP A 182 -20.66 14.24 -1.64
N VAL A 183 -19.89 14.32 -2.73
CA VAL A 183 -19.83 13.30 -3.78
C VAL A 183 -18.68 12.34 -3.48
N PRO A 184 -18.96 11.06 -3.15
CA PRO A 184 -17.91 10.11 -2.83
C PRO A 184 -17.20 9.62 -4.11
N LEU A 185 -16.17 10.36 -4.54
CA LEU A 185 -15.27 9.92 -5.60
C LEU A 185 -14.28 8.88 -5.07
N GLN A 186 -14.16 7.76 -5.78
CA GLN A 186 -13.37 6.59 -5.37
C GLN A 186 -12.46 6.12 -6.50
N PHE A 187 -11.56 7.00 -6.97
CA PHE A 187 -10.68 6.70 -8.11
C PHE A 187 -9.30 6.19 -7.68
N ALA A 188 -8.85 6.47 -6.44
CA ALA A 188 -7.54 5.99 -5.98
C ALA A 188 -7.32 4.48 -6.08
N PRO A 189 -8.28 3.57 -5.79
CA PRO A 189 -8.05 2.15 -5.95
C PRO A 189 -7.64 1.78 -7.38
N VAL A 190 -8.27 2.40 -8.38
CA VAL A 190 -7.96 2.20 -9.80
C VAL A 190 -6.57 2.74 -10.14
N ALA A 191 -6.24 3.94 -9.66
CA ALA A 191 -4.92 4.54 -9.86
C ALA A 191 -3.79 3.70 -9.22
N LEU A 192 -4.02 3.16 -8.02
CA LEU A 192 -3.09 2.28 -7.32
C LEU A 192 -2.87 0.96 -8.08
N VAL A 193 -3.94 0.33 -8.59
CA VAL A 193 -3.83 -0.87 -9.44
C VAL A 193 -3.08 -0.55 -10.73
N ALA A 194 -3.38 0.58 -11.38
CA ALA A 194 -2.68 1.02 -12.59
C ALA A 194 -1.18 1.24 -12.34
N LEU A 195 -0.80 1.84 -11.20
CA LEU A 195 0.59 1.97 -10.80
C LEU A 195 1.26 0.62 -10.57
N MET A 196 0.59 -0.33 -9.91
CA MET A 196 1.13 -1.69 -9.72
C MET A 196 1.38 -2.38 -11.07
N VAL A 197 0.44 -2.24 -12.02
CA VAL A 197 0.58 -2.76 -13.38
C VAL A 197 1.78 -2.12 -14.09
N VAL A 198 1.97 -0.79 -13.96
CA VAL A 198 3.15 -0.10 -14.50
C VAL A 198 4.43 -0.69 -13.92
N VAL A 199 4.53 -0.83 -12.60
CA VAL A 199 5.71 -1.41 -11.93
C VAL A 199 6.03 -2.81 -12.47
N MET A 200 5.02 -3.67 -12.57
CA MET A 200 5.20 -5.04 -13.08
C MET A 200 5.60 -5.07 -14.56
N ARG A 201 4.96 -4.27 -15.41
CA ARG A 201 5.30 -4.16 -16.84
C ARG A 201 6.75 -3.71 -17.04
N ARG A 202 7.20 -2.73 -16.24
CA ARG A 202 8.58 -2.24 -16.29
C ARG A 202 9.56 -3.34 -15.90
N HIS A 203 9.27 -4.09 -14.84
CA HIS A 203 10.11 -5.22 -14.45
C HIS A 203 10.24 -6.28 -15.55
N ILE A 204 9.11 -6.74 -16.10
CA ILE A 204 9.08 -7.75 -17.18
C ILE A 204 9.88 -7.27 -18.39
N ALA A 205 9.70 -6.01 -18.76
CA ALA A 205 10.35 -5.44 -19.92
C ALA A 205 11.86 -5.19 -19.69
N HIS A 206 12.32 -5.03 -18.44
CA HIS A 206 13.74 -5.07 -18.09
C HIS A 206 14.31 -6.49 -18.19
N ALA A 207 13.61 -7.49 -17.64
CA ALA A 207 14.04 -8.89 -17.70
C ALA A 207 14.20 -9.38 -19.15
N ALA A 208 13.25 -9.05 -20.02
CA ALA A 208 13.32 -9.39 -21.44
C ALA A 208 14.54 -8.75 -22.15
N GLY A 209 14.84 -7.48 -21.86
CA GLY A 209 15.98 -6.77 -22.43
C GLY A 209 17.33 -7.38 -21.99
N THR A 210 17.45 -7.81 -20.74
CA THR A 210 18.65 -8.50 -20.24
C THR A 210 18.85 -9.86 -20.94
N MET A 211 17.80 -10.66 -21.12
CA MET A 211 17.89 -11.96 -21.80
C MET A 211 18.27 -11.81 -23.28
N ALA A 212 17.74 -10.80 -23.97
CA ALA A 212 18.09 -10.51 -25.36
C ALA A 212 19.58 -10.15 -25.52
N ASN A 213 20.12 -9.32 -24.63
CA ASN A 213 21.53 -8.92 -24.64
C ASN A 213 22.49 -10.09 -24.36
N ILE A 214 22.08 -11.04 -23.50
CA ILE A 214 22.89 -12.25 -23.23
C ILE A 214 22.97 -13.13 -24.48
N ARG A 215 21.85 -13.29 -25.21
CA ARG A 215 21.81 -14.11 -26.44
C ARG A 215 22.55 -13.50 -27.63
N SER A 216 22.78 -12.18 -27.64
CA SER A 216 23.48 -11.48 -28.72
C SER A 216 24.99 -11.34 -28.51
N ARG A 217 25.55 -11.85 -27.41
CA ARG A 217 27.00 -11.88 -27.21
C ARG A 217 27.58 -13.12 -27.90
N PRO A 218 28.53 -12.96 -28.85
CA PRO A 218 29.15 -14.07 -29.57
C PRO A 218 29.99 -14.96 -28.66
#